data_AF-A0A6I4W5L0-F1
#
_entry.id   AF-A0A6I4W5L0-F1
#
_cell.length_a   1.000
_cell.length_b   1.000
_cell.length_c   1.000
_cell.angle_alpha   90.00
_cell.angle_beta   90.00
_cell.angle_gamma   90.00
#
_symmetry.space_group_name_H-M   'P 1'
#
loop_
_entity.id
_entity.type
_entity.pdbx_description
1 polymer ?
#
loop_
_entity_poly.entity_id
_entity_poly.type
_entity_poly.pdbx_seq_one_letter_code
_entity_poly.pdbx_strand_id
1 'polypeptide(L)'
;MAKENNQAISRKPESAVKHILSFVLMIAFTAAAFYIVVSDVVPSGWVIPLLLVFAAIQVFLQLFTFMHLDQKGTAFYTFFMIAGIFIAVISAVGILLM
;
A
#
# COMPACT_ATOMS: atom_id res chain seq x y z
N MET A 1 37.72 -25.31 -29.73
CA MET A 1 36.34 -24.77 -29.84
C MET A 1 35.68 -24.87 -28.48
N ALA A 2 35.81 -23.83 -27.64
CA ALA A 2 35.06 -23.69 -26.41
C ALA A 2 34.40 -22.31 -26.46
N LYS A 3 33.10 -22.27 -26.76
CA LYS A 3 32.33 -21.03 -26.78
C LYS A 3 31.92 -20.75 -25.35
N GLU A 4 32.70 -19.90 -24.70
CA GLU A 4 32.48 -19.39 -23.35
C GLU A 4 31.07 -18.78 -23.24
N ASN A 5 30.39 -19.22 -22.18
CA ASN A 5 28.99 -19.00 -21.87
C ASN A 5 28.81 -17.59 -21.26
N ASN A 6 29.01 -16.53 -22.05
CA ASN A 6 28.77 -15.15 -21.59
C ASN A 6 27.32 -14.72 -21.86
N GLN A 7 26.40 -15.43 -21.22
CA GLN A 7 25.11 -14.84 -20.85
C GLN A 7 25.41 -13.89 -19.69
N ALA A 8 25.70 -12.62 -20.02
CA ALA A 8 25.71 -11.55 -19.04
C ALA A 8 24.30 -11.48 -18.43
N ILE A 9 24.13 -12.14 -17.28
CA ILE A 9 22.92 -12.07 -16.47
C ILE A 9 22.81 -10.61 -16.04
N SER A 10 22.06 -9.82 -16.82
CA SER A 10 21.63 -8.49 -16.45
C SER A 10 20.76 -8.65 -15.21
N ARG A 11 21.39 -8.54 -14.04
CA ARG A 11 20.71 -8.52 -12.74
C ARG A 11 19.97 -7.21 -12.63
N LYS A 12 18.81 -7.17 -13.28
CA LYS A 12 17.91 -6.04 -13.32
C LYS A 12 17.55 -5.69 -11.87
N PRO A 13 17.90 -4.50 -11.36
CA PRO A 13 17.50 -4.05 -10.01
C PRO A 13 16.01 -3.66 -9.99
N GLU A 14 15.15 -4.49 -10.60
CA GLU A 14 13.76 -4.18 -10.87
C GLU A 14 12.90 -4.10 -9.61
N SER A 15 13.35 -4.72 -8.50
CA SER A 15 12.62 -4.67 -7.23
C SER A 15 12.72 -3.31 -6.54
N ALA A 16 13.89 -2.65 -6.60
CA ALA A 16 14.11 -1.37 -5.95
C ALA A 16 13.29 -0.26 -6.62
N VAL A 17 13.26 -0.24 -7.95
CA VAL A 17 12.54 0.79 -8.72
C VAL A 17 11.02 0.70 -8.51
N LYS A 18 10.47 -0.52 -8.43
CA LYS A 18 9.05 -0.75 -8.13
C LYS A 18 8.68 -0.26 -6.73
N HIS A 19 9.56 -0.49 -5.76
CA HIS A 19 9.35 -0.04 -4.38
C HIS A 19 9.40 1.50 -4.27
N ILE A 20 10.34 2.14 -4.96
CA ILE A 20 10.44 3.61 -5.03
C ILE A 20 9.20 4.20 -5.71
N LEU A 21 8.70 3.60 -6.79
CA LEU A 21 7.52 4.11 -7.51
C LEU A 21 6.28 4.12 -6.61
N SER A 22 6.02 3.01 -5.91
CA SER A 22 4.91 2.94 -4.97
C SER A 22 5.07 3.89 -3.77
N PHE A 23 6.31 4.10 -3.30
CA PHE A 23 6.59 5.05 -2.23
C PHE A 23 6.26 6.49 -2.64
N VAL A 24 6.65 6.89 -3.85
CA VAL A 24 6.30 8.21 -4.41
C VAL A 24 4.78 8.34 -4.59
N LEU A 25 4.10 7.29 -5.05
CA LEU A 25 2.65 7.27 -5.19
C LEU A 25 1.93 7.48 -3.85
N MET A 26 2.43 6.86 -2.78
CA MET A 26 1.94 7.07 -1.40
C MET A 26 2.02 8.55 -1.01
N ILE A 27 3.19 9.15 -1.18
CA ILE A 27 3.41 10.57 -0.84
C ILE A 27 2.50 11.47 -1.67
N ALA A 28 2.28 11.16 -2.94
CA ALA A 28 1.37 11.93 -3.79
C ALA A 28 -0.08 11.87 -3.26
N PHE A 29 -0.56 10.70 -2.84
CA PHE A 29 -1.90 10.55 -2.27
C PHE A 29 -2.06 11.26 -0.93
N THR A 30 -1.06 11.21 -0.04
CA THR A 30 -1.12 11.95 1.23
C THR A 30 -1.08 13.46 1.00
N ALA A 31 -0.21 13.94 0.11
CA ALA A 31 -0.17 15.35 -0.28
C ALA A 31 -1.51 15.81 -0.87
N ALA A 32 -2.16 14.98 -1.70
CA ALA A 32 -3.50 15.27 -2.22
C ALA A 32 -4.55 15.37 -1.11
N ALA A 33 -4.52 14.46 -0.12
CA ALA A 33 -5.43 14.52 1.03
C ALA A 33 -5.25 15.81 1.85
N PHE A 34 -4.00 16.23 2.13
CA PHE A 34 -3.72 17.50 2.80
C PHE A 34 -4.17 18.71 1.97
N TYR A 35 -3.96 18.68 0.66
CA TYR A 35 -4.38 19.76 -0.23
C TYR A 35 -5.89 19.97 -0.22
N ILE A 36 -6.67 18.88 -0.22
CA ILE A 36 -8.14 18.92 -0.16
C ILE A 36 -8.61 19.59 1.14
N VAL A 37 -7.94 19.33 2.28
CA VAL A 37 -8.28 19.92 3.57
C VAL A 37 -7.91 21.40 3.63
N VAL A 38 -6.70 21.77 3.19
CA VAL A 38 -6.21 23.15 3.25
C VAL A 38 -6.97 24.08 2.30
N SER A 39 -7.41 23.56 1.16
CA SER A 39 -8.12 24.36 0.16
C SER A 39 -9.61 24.55 0.49
N ASP A 40 -10.11 23.98 1.60
CA ASP A 40 -11.51 24.04 2.08
C ASP A 40 -12.55 23.79 0.96
N VAL A 41 -12.17 22.98 -0.04
CA VAL A 41 -12.97 22.76 -1.27
C VAL A 41 -14.23 21.96 -0.98
N VAL A 42 -14.27 21.29 0.17
CA VAL A 42 -15.33 20.38 0.60
C VAL A 42 -15.83 20.85 1.96
N PRO A 43 -17.16 20.93 2.19
CA PRO A 43 -17.72 21.30 3.48
C PRO A 43 -17.16 20.42 4.60
N SER A 44 -16.87 21.01 5.75
CA SER A 44 -16.22 20.36 6.90
C SER A 44 -16.92 19.08 7.40
N GLY A 45 -18.24 18.94 7.17
CA GLY A 45 -18.97 17.70 7.45
C GLY A 45 -18.67 16.52 6.51
N TRP A 46 -18.14 16.79 5.31
CA TRP A 46 -17.83 15.79 4.28
C TRP A 46 -16.33 15.51 4.12
N VAL A 47 -15.48 16.38 4.65
CA VAL A 47 -14.02 16.22 4.61
C VAL A 47 -13.56 14.95 5.33
N ILE A 48 -14.09 14.69 6.54
CA ILE A 48 -13.70 13.54 7.37
C ILE A 48 -13.96 12.18 6.67
N PRO A 49 -15.18 11.88 6.19
CA PRO A 49 -15.42 10.60 5.50
C PRO A 49 -14.61 10.47 4.20
N LEU A 50 -14.38 11.57 3.46
CA LEU A 50 -13.54 11.56 2.26
C LEU A 50 -12.08 11.20 2.58
N LEU A 51 -11.52 11.78 3.65
CA LEU A 51 -10.18 11.45 4.14
C LEU A 51 -10.08 10.01 4.62
N LEU A 52 -11.13 9.48 5.25
CA LEU A 52 -11.16 8.09 5.70
C LEU A 52 -11.06 7.10 4.53
N VAL A 53 -11.70 7.41 3.40
CA VAL A 53 -11.55 6.62 2.15
C VAL A 53 -10.12 6.70 1.61
N PHE A 54 -9.54 7.89 1.58
CA PHE A 54 -8.12 8.07 1.20
C PHE A 54 -7.18 7.28 2.13
N ALA A 55 -7.43 7.30 3.44
CA ALA A 55 -6.67 6.56 4.43
C ALA A 55 -6.80 5.04 4.24
N ALA A 56 -7.99 4.53 3.93
CA ALA A 56 -8.17 3.12 3.60
C ALA A 56 -7.36 2.72 2.36
N ILE A 57 -7.43 3.50 1.28
CA ILE A 57 -6.63 3.26 0.06
C ILE A 57 -5.13 3.28 0.37
N GLN A 58 -4.67 4.20 1.23
CA GLN A 58 -3.28 4.26 1.68
C GLN A 58 -2.84 2.97 2.39
N VAL A 59 -3.65 2.44 3.31
CA VAL A 59 -3.36 1.18 4.00
C VAL A 59 -3.24 0.02 3.00
N PHE A 60 -4.13 -0.07 2.01
CA PHE A 60 -4.02 -1.11 0.97
C PHE A 60 -2.75 -0.97 0.11
N LEU A 61 -2.43 0.25 -0.34
CA LEU A 61 -1.22 0.51 -1.12
C LEU A 61 0.06 0.21 -0.34
N GLN A 62 0.07 0.52 0.96
CA GLN A 62 1.16 0.17 1.87
C GLN A 62 1.34 -1.35 1.93
N LEU A 63 0.25 -2.09 2.15
CA LEU A 63 0.30 -3.55 2.25
C LEU A 63 0.75 -4.20 0.93
N PHE A 64 0.24 -3.75 -0.22
CA PHE A 64 0.60 -4.32 -1.51
C PHE A 64 2.07 -4.04 -1.90
N THR A 65 2.55 -2.84 -1.57
CA THR A 65 3.92 -2.40 -1.87
C THR A 65 4.95 -3.08 -0.97
N PHE A 66 4.71 -3.08 0.33
CA PHE A 66 5.66 -3.63 1.30
C PHE A 66 5.62 -5.16 1.34
N MET A 67 4.47 -5.78 1.05
CA MET A 67 4.32 -7.24 1.16
C MET A 67 4.35 -7.99 -0.17
N HIS A 68 4.63 -7.36 -1.32
CA HIS A 68 4.81 -8.02 -2.64
C HIS A 68 3.91 -9.27 -2.81
N LEU A 69 2.60 -9.12 -2.54
CA LEU A 69 1.63 -10.23 -2.48
C LEU A 69 1.45 -10.95 -3.84
N ASP A 70 2.13 -10.46 -4.87
CA ASP A 70 2.18 -11.01 -6.23
C ASP A 70 3.06 -12.28 -6.34
N GLN A 71 3.97 -12.56 -5.39
CA GLN A 71 4.76 -13.80 -5.44
C GLN A 71 3.92 -15.01 -5.01
N LYS A 72 3.56 -15.83 -6.00
CA LYS A 72 2.71 -17.05 -5.97
C LYS A 72 3.09 -18.15 -4.96
N GLY A 73 4.06 -17.93 -4.08
CA GLY A 73 4.59 -18.91 -3.12
C GLY A 73 4.20 -18.68 -1.66
N THR A 74 3.49 -17.59 -1.30
CA THR A 74 3.24 -17.32 0.13
C THR A 74 1.80 -16.99 0.50
N ALA A 75 0.93 -17.96 0.22
CA ALA A 75 -0.43 -18.01 0.75
C ALA A 75 -0.52 -17.79 2.28
N PHE A 76 0.54 -18.15 3.02
CA PHE A 76 0.63 -17.93 4.47
C PHE A 76 0.66 -16.43 4.85
N TYR A 77 1.35 -15.57 4.10
CA TYR A 77 1.39 -14.13 4.39
C TYR A 77 0.05 -13.47 4.06
N THR A 78 -0.58 -13.86 2.95
CA THR A 78 -1.93 -13.40 2.61
C THR A 78 -2.94 -13.78 3.69
N PHE A 79 -2.88 -15.02 4.18
CA PHE A 79 -3.76 -15.49 5.25
C PHE A 79 -3.56 -14.71 6.54
N PHE A 80 -2.31 -14.47 6.95
CA PHE A 80 -2.00 -13.70 8.15
C PHE A 80 -2.46 -12.24 8.02
N MET A 81 -2.34 -11.64 6.83
CA MET A 81 -2.84 -10.28 6.57
C MET A 81 -4.36 -10.19 6.63
N ILE A 82 -5.08 -11.14 6.03
CA ILE A 82 -6.55 -11.17 6.11
C ILE A 82 -6.99 -11.34 7.56
N ALA A 83 -6.35 -12.23 8.32
CA ALA A 83 -6.62 -12.42 9.74
C ALA A 83 -6.31 -11.15 10.57
N GLY A 84 -5.19 -10.47 10.29
CA GLY A 84 -4.82 -9.21 10.93
C GLY A 84 -5.82 -8.09 10.65
N ILE A 85 -6.26 -7.94 9.40
CA ILE A 85 -7.32 -6.98 9.02
C ILE A 85 -8.63 -7.33 9.72
N PHE A 86 -8.99 -8.61 9.78
CA PHE A 86 -10.21 -9.06 10.45
C PHE A 86 -10.22 -8.70 11.94
N ILE A 87 -9.11 -8.96 12.64
CA ILE A 87 -8.94 -8.58 14.05
C ILE A 87 -8.98 -7.05 14.20
N ALA A 88 -8.26 -6.32 13.35
CA ALA A 88 -8.22 -4.85 13.41
C ALA A 88 -9.62 -4.23 13.24
N VAL A 89 -10.43 -4.75 12.31
CA VAL A 89 -11.81 -4.29 12.10
C VAL A 89 -12.68 -4.61 13.32
N ILE A 90 -12.60 -5.84 13.85
CA ILE A 90 -13.37 -6.23 15.04
C ILE A 90 -13.00 -5.36 16.24
N SER A 91 -11.70 -5.14 16.47
CA SER A 91 -11.23 -4.28 17.56
C SER A 91 -11.66 -2.82 17.37
N ALA A 92 -11.58 -2.27 16.16
CA ALA A 92 -12.03 -0.91 15.89
C ALA A 92 -13.54 -0.74 16.11
N VAL A 93 -14.34 -1.69 15.63
CA VAL A 93 -15.80 -1.70 15.87
C VAL A 93 -16.10 -1.90 17.35
N GLY A 94 -15.37 -2.77 18.04
CA GLY A 94 -15.51 -3.00 19.48
C GLY A 94 -15.22 -1.75 20.31
N ILE A 95 -14.18 -0.99 19.96
CA ILE A 95 -13.86 0.30 20.59
C ILE A 95 -14.92 1.35 20.28
N LEU A 96 -15.46 1.37 19.05
CA LEU A 96 -16.49 2.33 18.65
C LEU A 96 -17.84 2.06 19.31
N LEU A 97 -18.15 0.78 19.58
CA LEU A 97 -19.44 0.34 20.10
C LEU A 97 -19.49 0.31 21.65
N MET A 98 -18.33 0.40 22.31
CA MET A 98 -18.18 0.49 23.76
C MET A 98 -18.20 1.94 24.22
#